data_AF-A0A916RNP2-F1
#
_entry.id   AF-A0A916RNP2-F1
#
_cell.length_a   1.000
_cell.length_b   1.000
_cell.length_c   1.000
_cell.angle_alpha   90.00
_cell.angle_beta   90.00
_cell.angle_gamma   90.00
#
_symmetry.space_group_name_H-M   'P 1'
#
loop_
_entity.id
_entity.type
_entity.pdbx_description
1 polymer ?
#
loop_
_entity_poly.entity_id
_entity_poly.type
_entity_poly.pdbx_seq_one_letter_code
_entity_poly.pdbx_strand_id
1 'polypeptide(L)'
;MKPPKIPWLETQAKVTACKYEFGAGQALAFGIPRSKHFRIAFSYRAHGQTYTGEFTSPTYIEQGATFPIAYNPLAPQENSKTAATPVTKTSLFAIGVIGSIVLSLLWLALLRGCS
;
A
#
# COMPACT_ATOMS: atom_id res chain seq x y z
N MET A 1 -13.13 -16.63 -28.14
CA MET A 1 -14.19 -16.61 -27.11
C MET A 1 -13.74 -15.70 -25.96
N LYS A 2 -14.49 -14.66 -25.64
CA LYS A 2 -14.22 -13.82 -24.46
C LYS A 2 -14.71 -14.59 -23.23
N PRO A 3 -13.87 -14.82 -22.21
CA PRO A 3 -14.32 -15.55 -21.01
C PRO A 3 -15.51 -14.82 -20.38
N PRO A 4 -16.49 -15.56 -19.81
CA PRO A 4 -17.65 -14.96 -19.16
C PRO A 4 -17.17 -14.06 -18.02
N LYS A 5 -17.55 -12.78 -18.06
CA LYS A 5 -17.24 -11.84 -16.98
C LYS A 5 -18.17 -12.16 -15.81
N ILE A 6 -17.62 -12.77 -14.77
CA ILE A 6 -18.39 -13.09 -13.56
C ILE A 6 -18.70 -11.78 -12.84
N PRO A 7 -19.98 -11.52 -12.50
CA PRO A 7 -20.35 -10.30 -11.80
C PRO A 7 -19.75 -10.32 -10.39
N TRP A 8 -19.21 -9.18 -9.98
CA TRP A 8 -18.80 -8.98 -8.59
C TRP A 8 -20.04 -8.93 -7.71
N LEU A 9 -19.94 -9.47 -6.50
CA LEU A 9 -21.05 -9.57 -5.56
C LEU A 9 -20.94 -8.48 -4.50
N GLU A 10 -22.08 -7.85 -4.19
CA GLU A 10 -22.17 -6.80 -3.16
C GLU A 10 -22.22 -7.41 -1.76
N THR A 11 -21.54 -6.77 -0.81
CA THR A 11 -21.58 -7.09 0.62
C THR A 11 -21.31 -5.84 1.45
N GLN A 12 -21.46 -5.96 2.77
CA GLN A 12 -21.14 -4.89 3.71
C GLN A 12 -19.76 -5.13 4.34
N ALA A 13 -18.90 -4.13 4.22
CA ALA A 13 -17.66 -4.06 4.97
C ALA A 13 -17.87 -3.25 6.24
N LYS A 14 -17.14 -3.61 7.29
CA LYS A 14 -17.09 -2.90 8.57
C LYS A 14 -15.67 -2.40 8.81
N VAL A 15 -15.54 -1.11 9.10
CA VAL A 15 -14.27 -0.50 9.49
C VAL A 15 -13.79 -1.12 10.80
N THR A 16 -12.57 -1.63 10.81
CA THR A 16 -11.92 -2.23 11.99
C THR A 16 -10.88 -1.32 12.61
N ALA A 17 -10.24 -0.44 11.82
CA ALA A 17 -9.34 0.58 12.34
C ALA A 17 -9.25 1.78 11.38
N CYS A 18 -8.96 2.95 11.94
CA CYS A 18 -8.67 4.18 11.22
C CYS A 18 -7.38 4.76 11.78
N LYS A 19 -6.31 4.81 10.97
CA LYS A 19 -5.00 5.32 11.38
C LYS A 19 -4.65 6.56 10.58
N TYR A 20 -4.33 7.66 11.26
CA TYR A 20 -3.79 8.84 10.59
C TYR A 20 -2.34 8.58 10.19
N GLU A 21 -2.03 8.63 8.89
CA GLU A 21 -0.67 8.54 8.39
C GLU A 21 -0.18 9.94 8.02
N PHE A 22 0.85 10.40 8.74
CA PHE A 22 1.61 11.59 8.39
C PHE A 22 3.00 11.16 7.94
N GLY A 23 3.42 11.60 6.75
CA GLY A 23 4.73 11.31 6.19
C GLY A 23 5.86 11.97 6.99
N ALA A 24 6.17 11.45 8.18
CA ALA A 24 7.17 12.01 9.09
C ALA A 24 8.62 11.83 8.57
N GLY A 25 8.86 10.90 7.64
CA GLY A 25 10.23 10.58 7.18
C GLY A 25 10.80 11.49 6.09
N GLN A 26 9.96 12.15 5.28
CA GLN A 26 10.43 13.03 4.19
C GLN A 26 10.30 14.54 4.50
N ALA A 27 9.55 14.90 5.55
CA ALA A 27 9.29 16.30 5.90
C ALA A 27 10.51 17.04 6.45
N LEU A 28 11.52 16.32 6.97
CA LEU A 28 12.74 16.93 7.53
C LEU A 28 13.78 17.31 6.47
N ALA A 29 13.68 16.81 5.23
CA ALA A 29 14.70 17.04 4.19
C ALA A 29 14.28 18.09 3.14
N PHE A 30 12.98 18.16 2.79
CA PHE A 30 12.49 19.10 1.77
C PHE A 30 11.04 19.47 2.11
N GLY A 31 10.85 20.66 2.67
CA GLY A 31 9.54 21.14 3.13
C GLY A 31 8.47 20.98 2.06
N ILE A 32 7.53 20.06 2.31
CA ILE A 32 6.09 20.03 2.00
C ILE A 32 5.64 18.60 2.36
N PRO A 33 4.79 18.40 3.39
CA PRO A 33 4.22 17.09 3.68
C PRO A 33 3.37 16.63 2.48
N ARG A 34 3.77 15.54 1.82
CA ARG A 34 3.25 15.14 0.50
C ARG A 34 1.85 14.51 0.50
N SER A 35 1.32 14.04 1.63
CA SER A 35 -0.09 13.70 1.74
C SER A 35 -0.48 13.51 3.21
N LYS A 36 -1.64 14.06 3.59
CA LYS A 36 -2.32 13.78 4.85
C LYS A 36 -3.47 12.84 4.52
N HIS A 37 -3.40 11.59 4.96
CA HIS A 37 -4.45 10.61 4.67
C HIS A 37 -4.65 9.68 5.86
N PHE A 38 -5.84 9.09 5.91
CA PHE A 38 -6.20 8.06 6.86
C PHE A 38 -6.07 6.70 6.16
N ARG A 39 -5.37 5.77 6.79
CA ARG A 39 -5.37 4.36 6.39
C ARG A 39 -6.52 3.67 7.11
N ILE A 40 -7.51 3.25 6.33
CA ILE A 40 -8.74 2.61 6.79
C ILE A 40 -8.57 1.11 6.62
N ALA A 41 -8.59 0.37 7.73
CA ALA A 41 -8.69 -1.08 7.71
C ALA A 41 -10.15 -1.49 7.88
N PHE A 42 -10.58 -2.49 7.13
CA PHE A 42 -11.94 -3.00 7.16
C PHE A 42 -11.98 -4.52 7.05
N SER A 43 -13.11 -5.10 7.44
CA SER A 43 -13.40 -6.52 7.30
C SER A 43 -14.76 -6.73 6.66
N TYR A 44 -14.94 -7.82 5.93
CA TYR A 44 -16.21 -8.21 5.32
C TYR A 44 -16.35 -9.72 5.31
N ARG A 45 -17.58 -10.22 5.16
CA ARG A 45 -17.84 -11.65 5.05
C ARG A 45 -18.15 -12.03 3.60
N ALA A 46 -17.49 -13.07 3.13
CA ALA A 46 -17.74 -13.73 1.86
C ALA A 46 -17.60 -15.24 2.04
N HIS A 47 -18.54 -16.02 1.50
CA HIS A 47 -18.53 -17.49 1.57
C HIS A 47 -18.35 -18.06 3.01
N GLY A 48 -18.94 -17.40 4.01
CA GLY A 48 -18.82 -17.81 5.42
C GLY A 48 -17.47 -17.51 6.08
N GLN A 49 -16.52 -16.92 5.35
CA GLN A 49 -15.22 -16.51 5.86
C GLN A 49 -15.13 -14.98 5.98
N THR A 50 -14.29 -14.50 6.89
CA THR A 50 -14.00 -13.08 7.07
C THR A 50 -12.74 -12.71 6.31
N TYR A 51 -12.83 -11.71 5.46
CA TYR A 51 -11.73 -11.12 4.72
C TYR A 51 -11.45 -9.72 5.24
N THR A 52 -10.22 -9.27 5.09
CA THR A 52 -9.78 -7.93 5.49
C THR A 52 -9.15 -7.21 4.32
N GLY A 53 -9.32 -5.89 4.28
CA GLY A 53 -8.66 -5.04 3.31
C GLY A 53 -8.31 -3.69 3.92
N GLU A 54 -7.50 -2.92 3.19
CA GLU A 54 -7.12 -1.58 3.58
C GLU A 54 -7.21 -0.62 2.41
N PHE A 55 -7.61 0.63 2.66
CA PHE A 55 -7.56 1.69 1.65
C PHE A 55 -7.22 3.02 2.30
N THR A 56 -6.75 3.97 1.50
CA THR A 56 -6.47 5.35 1.94
C THR A 56 -7.68 6.25 1.73
N SER A 57 -8.07 7.00 2.74
CA SER A 57 -9.14 7.99 2.71
C SER A 57 -8.60 9.38 3.07
N PRO A 58 -9.02 10.46 2.39
CA PRO A 58 -8.68 11.82 2.80
C PRO A 58 -9.41 12.24 4.08
N THR A 59 -10.52 11.57 4.41
CA THR A 59 -11.37 11.85 5.56
C THR A 59 -11.33 10.72 6.57
N TYR A 60 -11.51 11.08 7.84
CA TYR A 60 -11.69 10.12 8.92
C TYR A 60 -12.96 9.30 8.67
N ILE A 61 -12.86 7.98 8.88
CA ILE A 61 -14.01 7.08 8.91
C ILE A 61 -14.03 6.40 10.27
N GLU A 62 -15.18 6.45 10.94
CA GLU A 62 -15.34 5.92 12.28
C GLU A 62 -15.15 4.39 12.32
N GLN A 63 -14.48 3.92 13.38
CA GLN A 63 -14.37 2.49 13.62
C GLN A 63 -15.75 1.90 13.87
N GLY A 64 -16.03 0.77 13.21
CA GLY A 64 -17.34 0.14 13.26
C GLY A 64 -18.34 0.64 12.23
N ALA A 65 -18.05 1.73 11.52
CA ALA A 65 -18.86 2.18 10.39
C ALA A 65 -18.94 1.10 9.31
N THR A 66 -20.08 0.99 8.65
CA THR A 66 -20.32 0.04 7.57
C THR A 66 -20.43 0.75 6.23
N PHE A 67 -19.91 0.14 5.17
CA PHE A 67 -20.02 0.66 3.81
C PHE A 67 -20.14 -0.50 2.79
N PRO A 68 -20.82 -0.27 1.66
CA PRO A 68 -20.95 -1.29 0.62
C PRO A 68 -19.60 -1.50 -0.08
N ILE A 69 -19.30 -2.77 -0.36
CA ILE A 69 -18.20 -3.17 -1.23
C ILE A 69 -18.67 -4.27 -2.19
N ALA A 70 -18.02 -4.33 -3.35
CA ALA A 70 -18.16 -5.44 -4.27
C ALA A 70 -16.91 -6.32 -4.16
N TYR A 71 -17.06 -7.64 -4.16
CA TYR A 71 -15.95 -8.60 -4.16
C TYR A 71 -16.03 -9.57 -5.34
N ASN A 72 -14.89 -10.10 -5.75
CA ASN A 72 -14.82 -11.13 -6.78
C ASN A 72 -15.18 -12.50 -6.16
N PRO A 73 -16.28 -13.16 -6.56
CA PRO A 73 -16.66 -14.45 -5.97
C PRO A 73 -15.67 -15.58 -6.28
N LEU A 74 -14.87 -15.48 -7.36
CA LEU A 74 -13.81 -16.46 -7.62
C LEU A 74 -12.54 -16.22 -6.80
N ALA A 75 -12.35 -15.00 -6.30
CA ALA A 75 -11.19 -14.57 -5.54
C ALA A 75 -11.65 -13.60 -4.43
N PRO A 76 -12.30 -14.09 -3.36
CA PRO A 76 -13.01 -13.22 -2.41
C PRO A 76 -12.14 -12.21 -1.68
N GLN A 77 -10.81 -12.36 -1.72
CA GLN A 77 -9.83 -11.36 -1.28
C GLN A 77 -9.79 -10.08 -2.13
N GLU A 78 -10.19 -10.15 -3.40
CA GLU A 78 -10.27 -9.00 -4.30
C GLU A 78 -11.59 -8.26 -4.06
N ASN A 79 -11.50 -6.95 -3.81
CA ASN A 79 -12.66 -6.10 -3.57
C ASN A 79 -12.51 -4.70 -4.17
N SER A 80 -13.62 -3.98 -4.27
CA SER A 80 -13.71 -2.70 -4.99
C SER A 80 -12.88 -1.57 -4.38
N LYS A 81 -12.47 -1.71 -3.11
CA LYS A 81 -11.64 -0.72 -2.40
C LYS A 81 -10.14 -0.97 -2.54
N THR A 82 -9.71 -2.22 -2.64
CA THR A 82 -8.28 -2.58 -2.78
C THR A 82 -7.86 -2.86 -4.22
N ALA A 83 -8.76 -3.32 -5.08
CA ALA A 83 -8.46 -3.46 -6.51
C ALA A 83 -8.28 -2.09 -7.19
N ALA A 84 -8.86 -1.03 -6.63
CA ALA A 84 -8.76 0.34 -7.14
C ALA A 84 -7.53 1.10 -6.65
N THR A 85 -6.78 0.58 -5.66
CA THR A 85 -5.53 1.22 -5.22
C THR A 85 -4.40 0.82 -6.16
N PRO A 86 -3.85 1.76 -6.98
CA PRO A 86 -2.62 1.49 -7.69
C PRO A 86 -1.53 1.22 -6.66
N VAL A 87 -0.94 0.02 -6.74
CA VAL A 87 0.29 -0.34 -6.02
C VAL A 87 1.27 0.80 -6.22
N THR A 88 1.51 1.55 -5.15
CA THR A 88 2.39 2.72 -5.18
C THR A 88 3.76 2.19 -5.58
N LYS A 89 4.19 2.58 -6.78
CA LYS A 89 5.42 2.13 -7.44
C LYS A 89 6.56 2.09 -6.41
N THR A 90 7.11 0.89 -6.24
CA THR A 90 8.26 0.58 -5.38
C THR A 90 9.33 1.64 -5.61
N SER A 91 9.59 2.42 -4.57
CA SER A 91 10.54 3.52 -4.60
C SER A 91 11.94 2.98 -4.94
N LEU A 92 12.45 3.29 -6.13
CA LEU A 92 13.75 2.85 -6.68
C LEU A 92 14.99 3.36 -5.91
N PHE A 93 14.82 3.86 -4.68
CA PHE A 93 15.91 4.42 -3.88
C PHE A 93 16.81 3.36 -3.23
N ALA A 94 16.47 2.06 -3.33
CA ALA A 94 17.32 0.99 -2.80
C ALA A 94 18.60 0.73 -3.63
N ILE A 95 18.70 1.24 -4.86
CA ILE A 95 19.86 0.97 -5.74
C ILE A 95 21.02 1.95 -5.47
N GLY A 96 20.74 3.17 -4.97
CA GLY A 96 21.76 4.21 -4.81
C GLY A 96 22.82 3.93 -3.73
N VAL A 97 22.47 3.16 -2.69
CA VAL A 97 23.37 2.90 -1.55
C VAL A 97 24.43 1.86 -1.88
N ILE A 98 24.08 0.82 -2.66
CA ILE A 98 25.02 -0.26 -3.01
C ILE A 98 26.12 0.27 -3.95
N GLY A 99 25.77 1.12 -4.92
CA GLY A 99 26.74 1.68 -5.87
C GLY A 99 27.84 2.51 -5.20
N SER A 100 27.49 3.31 -4.18
CA SER A 100 28.45 4.15 -3.46
C SER A 100 29.46 3.35 -2.64
N ILE A 101 29.02 2.23 -2.05
CA ILE A 101 29.91 1.33 -1.27
C ILE A 101 30.91 0.64 -2.20
N VAL A 102 30.45 0.12 -3.35
CA VAL A 102 31.32 -0.56 -4.32
C VAL A 102 32.35 0.41 -4.90
N LEU A 103 31.95 1.63 -5.29
CA LEU A 103 32.87 2.63 -5.84
C LEU A 103 33.91 3.07 -4.81
N SER A 104 33.51 3.25 -3.55
CA SER A 104 34.42 3.61 -2.46
C SER A 104 35.44 2.51 -2.15
N LEU A 105 35.03 1.24 -2.17
CA LEU A 105 35.93 0.10 -1.95
C LEU A 105 36.93 -0.07 -3.11
N LEU A 106 36.48 0.11 -4.36
CA LEU A 106 37.36 0.11 -5.54
C LEU A 106 38.40 1.23 -5.48
N TRP A 107 37.99 2.45 -5.09
CA TRP A 107 38.89 3.57 -4.94
C TRP A 107 39.94 3.35 -3.83
N LEU A 108 39.52 2.79 -2.69
CA LEU A 108 40.43 2.44 -1.59
C LEU A 108 41.41 1.33 -1.95
N ALA A 109 41.00 0.35 -2.76
CA ALA A 109 41.89 -0.70 -3.24
C ALA A 109 42.96 -0.14 -4.20
N LEU A 110 42.59 0.79 -5.09
CA LEU A 110 43.54 1.43 -6.01
C LEU A 110 44.59 2.27 -5.27
N LEU A 111 44.19 3.01 -4.23
CA LEU A 111 45.14 3.83 -3.45
C LEU A 111 46.08 3.04 -2.54
N ARG A 112 45.69 1.83 -2.12
CA ARG A 112 46.50 0.97 -1.24
C ARG A 112 47.35 -0.08 -1.99
N GLY A 113 47.17 -0.20 -3.30
CA GLY A 113 47.99 -1.05 -4.17
C GLY A 113 49.33 -0.44 -4.59
N CYS A 114 49.61 0.82 -4.22
CA CYS A 114 50.92 1.44 -4.35
C CYS A 114 51.62 1.46 -2.98
N SER A 115 52.24 0.35 -2.61
CA SER A 115 53.40 0.30 -1.70
C SER A 115 54.35 -0.80 -2.14
#